data_AF-A0A932DWY0-F1
#
_entry.id   AF-A0A932DWY0-F1
#
_cell.length_a   1.000
_cell.length_b   1.000
_cell.length_c   1.000
_cell.angle_alpha   90.00
_cell.angle_beta   90.00
_cell.angle_gamma   90.00
#
_symmetry.space_group_name_H-M   'P 1'
#
loop_
_entity.id
_entity.type
_entity.pdbx_description
1 polymer ?
#
loop_
_entity_poly.entity_id
_entity_poly.type
_entity_poly.pdbx_seq_one_letter_code
_entity_poly.pdbx_strand_id
1 'polypeptide(L)'
;MRAATKTTAVTEPGLPVDPIPRALALLGVQPEQLARRIAPAEARAQLQRIQEFQRHDAARLLPIERAATARAVKLRVAALESRLPAFQRIPFPALAEVLQWRNEQGMPALAPFSPQSDRFTIRVEPDSWNNGPRTIEPHLPAPVLACYEDVFLKLEERRGRRNVRVEAAVTFTGTIPSDVREAIRAAQQTFSDVRILAEVERWQIEEHAPPALRTDPLVIGYDGVEFWLIAAFDLTPLEETVHRICLGTAPSVA
;
A
#
# COMPACT_ATOMS: atom_id res chain seq x y z
N MET A 1 17.58 -55.73 12.22
CA MET A 1 17.59 -54.37 12.82
C MET A 1 18.37 -53.44 11.91
N ARG A 2 17.90 -52.17 11.81
CA ARG A 2 18.38 -51.04 10.98
C ARG A 2 17.61 -50.84 9.66
N ALA A 3 16.44 -50.23 9.78
CA ALA A 3 15.86 -49.43 8.72
C ALA A 3 16.51 -48.03 8.78
N ALA A 4 17.15 -47.62 7.67
CA ALA A 4 17.62 -46.27 7.48
C ALA A 4 16.48 -45.43 6.90
N THR A 5 15.89 -44.58 7.73
CA THR A 5 14.90 -43.60 7.28
C THR A 5 15.64 -42.51 6.51
N LYS A 6 15.46 -42.51 5.19
CA LYS A 6 15.91 -41.45 4.30
C LYS A 6 15.07 -40.20 4.60
N THR A 7 15.66 -39.25 5.31
CA THR A 7 15.09 -37.90 5.46
C THR A 7 15.10 -37.24 4.09
N THR A 8 13.93 -37.07 3.51
CA THR A 8 13.69 -36.23 2.34
C THR A 8 13.96 -34.79 2.75
N ALA A 9 15.09 -34.24 2.31
CA ALA A 9 15.34 -32.81 2.36
C ALA A 9 14.31 -32.13 1.45
N VAL A 10 13.42 -31.34 2.06
CA VAL A 10 12.60 -30.37 1.33
C VAL A 10 13.54 -29.24 0.93
N THR A 11 14.08 -29.36 -0.27
CA THR A 11 14.79 -28.28 -0.95
C THR A 11 13.74 -27.37 -1.54
N GLU A 12 13.61 -26.14 -1.04
CA GLU A 12 13.53 -24.91 -1.85
C GLU A 12 13.45 -23.67 -0.94
N PRO A 13 14.34 -22.70 -1.16
CA PRO A 13 13.87 -21.33 -1.30
C PRO A 13 14.47 -20.75 -2.58
N GLY A 14 13.88 -21.07 -3.73
CA GLY A 14 14.06 -20.25 -4.92
C GLY A 14 13.41 -18.89 -4.68
N LEU A 15 14.08 -17.81 -5.08
CA LEU A 15 13.60 -16.43 -4.99
C LEU A 15 12.11 -16.30 -5.36
N PRO A 16 11.33 -15.41 -4.72
CA PRO A 16 10.17 -14.88 -5.38
C PRO A 16 10.63 -14.07 -6.60
N VAL A 17 10.32 -14.56 -7.80
CA VAL A 17 10.19 -13.75 -9.00
C VAL A 17 9.11 -12.71 -8.68
N ASP A 18 9.51 -11.44 -8.51
CA ASP A 18 8.70 -10.25 -8.19
C ASP A 18 7.45 -10.50 -7.31
N PRO A 19 7.50 -10.30 -5.97
CA PRO A 19 6.37 -10.56 -5.07
C PRO A 19 5.08 -9.85 -5.47
N ILE A 20 5.12 -8.60 -5.94
CA ILE A 20 3.87 -7.90 -6.29
C ILE A 20 3.15 -8.59 -7.46
N PRO A 21 3.77 -8.82 -8.64
CA PRO A 21 3.18 -9.62 -9.72
C PRO A 21 2.65 -10.97 -9.26
N ARG A 22 3.38 -11.67 -8.38
CA ARG A 22 2.92 -12.95 -7.83
C ARG A 22 1.68 -12.79 -6.95
N ALA A 23 1.62 -11.75 -6.12
CA ALA A 23 0.46 -11.47 -5.28
C ALA A 23 -0.78 -11.15 -6.14
N LEU A 24 -0.61 -10.38 -7.22
CA LEU A 24 -1.68 -10.12 -8.19
C LEU A 24 -2.12 -11.40 -8.92
N ALA A 25 -1.18 -12.27 -9.29
CA ALA A 25 -1.48 -13.55 -9.90
C ALA A 25 -2.30 -14.48 -9.00
N LEU A 26 -2.01 -14.51 -7.68
CA LEU A 26 -2.80 -15.27 -6.69
C LEU A 26 -4.24 -14.78 -6.60
N LEU A 27 -4.47 -13.49 -6.86
CA LEU A 27 -5.82 -12.91 -6.91
C LEU A 27 -6.56 -13.18 -8.23
N GLY A 28 -5.89 -13.81 -9.21
CA GLY A 28 -6.43 -13.96 -10.56
C GLY A 28 -6.59 -12.61 -11.29
N VAL A 29 -5.86 -11.59 -10.83
CA VAL A 29 -5.98 -10.22 -11.33
C VAL A 29 -4.86 -9.94 -12.32
N GLN A 30 -5.22 -9.67 -13.57
CA GLN A 30 -4.24 -9.19 -14.55
C GLN A 30 -3.87 -7.74 -14.24
N PRO A 31 -2.58 -7.35 -14.25
CA PRO A 31 -2.15 -5.95 -13.99
C PRO A 31 -2.87 -4.94 -14.88
N GLU A 32 -3.06 -5.29 -16.15
CA GLU A 32 -3.80 -4.50 -17.15
C GLU A 32 -5.26 -4.26 -16.78
N GLN A 33 -5.90 -5.20 -16.08
CA GLN A 33 -7.28 -5.05 -15.60
C GLN A 33 -7.36 -4.07 -14.43
N LEU A 34 -6.30 -3.91 -13.63
CA LEU A 34 -6.29 -2.94 -12.54
C LEU A 34 -6.06 -1.51 -13.04
N ALA A 35 -5.17 -1.33 -14.02
CA ALA A 35 -4.93 -0.05 -14.69
C ALA A 35 -6.21 0.47 -15.40
N ARG A 36 -7.03 -0.42 -15.96
CA ARG A 36 -8.32 -0.07 -16.61
C ARG A 36 -9.46 0.22 -15.62
N ARG A 37 -9.27 0.02 -14.31
CA ARG A 37 -10.31 0.14 -13.26
C ARG A 37 -10.23 1.42 -12.46
N ILE A 38 -9.20 2.22 -12.64
CA ILE A 38 -9.15 3.58 -12.11
C ILE A 38 -10.03 4.45 -13.01
N ALA A 39 -11.02 5.13 -12.44
CA ALA A 39 -11.95 5.95 -13.21
C ALA A 39 -11.20 6.85 -14.21
N PRO A 40 -11.69 7.00 -15.46
CA PRO A 40 -11.03 7.86 -16.44
C PRO A 40 -10.79 9.23 -15.82
N ALA A 41 -9.55 9.74 -15.89
CA ALA A 41 -9.17 11.03 -15.32
C ALA A 41 -10.16 12.15 -15.70
N GLU A 42 -10.79 12.03 -16.86
CA GLU A 42 -11.84 12.90 -17.38
C GLU A 42 -13.12 12.93 -16.52
N ALA A 43 -13.60 11.79 -16.03
CA ALA A 43 -14.77 11.70 -15.16
C ALA A 43 -14.52 12.38 -13.80
N ARG A 44 -13.29 12.26 -13.28
CA ARG A 44 -12.85 12.90 -12.03
C ARG A 44 -12.67 14.41 -12.18
N ALA A 45 -12.03 14.84 -13.27
CA ALA A 45 -11.91 16.26 -13.60
C ALA A 45 -13.29 16.92 -13.76
N GLN A 46 -14.25 16.21 -14.34
CA GLN A 46 -15.62 16.70 -14.50
C GLN A 46 -16.37 16.79 -13.17
N LEU A 47 -16.16 15.84 -12.25
CA LEU A 47 -16.73 15.90 -10.91
C LEU A 47 -16.16 17.08 -10.10
N GLN A 48 -14.84 17.31 -10.16
CA GLN A 48 -14.19 18.44 -9.48
C GLN A 48 -14.72 19.79 -9.98
N ARG A 49 -14.85 19.99 -11.30
CA ARG A 49 -15.43 21.22 -11.88
C ARG A 49 -16.85 21.48 -11.37
N ILE A 50 -17.65 20.42 -11.24
CA ILE A 50 -19.02 20.54 -10.73
C ILE A 50 -19.02 20.93 -9.24
N GLN A 51 -18.12 20.38 -8.44
CA GLN A 51 -17.99 20.72 -7.01
C GLN A 51 -17.46 22.16 -6.81
N GLU A 52 -16.52 22.62 -7.64
CA GLU A 52 -16.02 24.00 -7.61
C GLU A 52 -17.11 25.01 -7.97
N PHE A 53 -17.90 24.72 -9.02
CA PHE A 53 -19.07 25.52 -9.37
C PHE A 53 -20.07 25.61 -8.21
N GLN A 54 -20.32 24.51 -7.50
CA GLN A 54 -21.18 24.51 -6.31
C GLN A 54 -20.62 25.38 -5.17
N ARG A 55 -19.30 25.40 -4.98
CA ARG A 55 -18.65 26.17 -3.90
C ARG A 55 -18.59 27.66 -4.20
N HIS A 56 -18.33 28.04 -5.46
CA HIS A 56 -18.01 29.43 -5.81
C HIS A 56 -19.16 30.18 -6.50
N ASP A 57 -19.92 29.52 -7.36
CA ASP A 57 -20.86 30.21 -8.26
C ASP A 57 -22.32 30.05 -7.82
N ALA A 58 -22.66 29.00 -7.08
CA ALA A 58 -24.04 28.76 -6.63
C ALA A 58 -24.60 29.90 -5.74
N ALA A 59 -23.74 30.64 -5.04
CA ALA A 59 -24.12 31.78 -4.22
C ALA A 59 -24.59 32.99 -5.05
N ARG A 60 -24.17 33.08 -6.33
CA ARG A 60 -24.50 34.19 -7.23
C ARG A 60 -25.82 33.99 -7.99
N LEU A 61 -26.39 32.79 -7.92
CA LEU A 61 -27.64 32.44 -8.58
C LEU A 61 -28.86 32.99 -7.84
N LEU A 62 -29.90 33.35 -8.59
CA LEU A 62 -31.22 33.69 -8.05
C LEU A 62 -31.89 32.46 -7.42
N PRO A 63 -32.85 32.61 -6.49
CA PRO A 63 -33.46 31.48 -5.78
C PRO A 63 -34.08 30.40 -6.70
N ILE A 64 -34.70 30.81 -7.81
CA ILE A 64 -35.28 29.88 -8.79
C ILE A 64 -34.20 29.12 -9.57
N GLU A 65 -33.09 29.79 -9.88
CA GLU A 65 -31.93 29.19 -10.54
C GLU A 65 -31.21 28.22 -9.61
N ARG A 66 -31.13 28.53 -8.31
CA ARG A 66 -30.57 27.64 -7.29
C ARG A 66 -31.34 26.33 -7.21
N ALA A 67 -32.68 26.38 -7.23
CA ALA A 67 -33.51 25.18 -7.16
C ALA A 67 -33.36 24.29 -8.41
N ALA A 68 -33.37 24.89 -9.61
CA ALA A 68 -33.17 24.18 -10.87
C ALA A 68 -31.74 23.61 -10.99
N THR A 69 -30.74 24.40 -10.63
CA THR A 69 -29.32 24.01 -10.67
C THR A 69 -29.01 22.94 -9.64
N ALA A 70 -29.55 23.02 -8.41
CA ALA A 70 -29.37 21.99 -7.40
C ALA A 70 -29.92 20.64 -7.88
N ARG A 71 -31.09 20.63 -8.52
CA ARG A 71 -31.68 19.39 -9.08
C ARG A 71 -30.84 18.84 -10.24
N ALA A 72 -30.41 19.70 -11.17
CA ALA A 72 -29.59 19.31 -12.30
C ALA A 72 -28.21 18.79 -11.86
N VAL A 73 -27.56 19.47 -10.92
CA VAL A 73 -26.27 19.06 -10.36
C VAL A 73 -26.40 17.76 -9.60
N LYS A 74 -27.45 17.58 -8.78
CA LYS A 74 -27.66 16.32 -8.04
C LYS A 74 -27.84 15.12 -8.97
N LEU A 75 -28.56 15.29 -10.08
CA LEU A 75 -28.69 14.27 -11.13
C LEU A 75 -27.37 14.02 -11.87
N ARG A 76 -26.60 15.08 -12.15
CA ARG A 76 -25.30 14.97 -12.84
C ARG A 76 -24.24 14.30 -11.97
N VAL A 77 -24.23 14.60 -10.66
CA VAL A 77 -23.38 13.96 -9.66
C VAL A 77 -23.74 12.49 -9.54
N ALA A 78 -25.02 12.14 -9.35
CA ALA A 78 -25.45 10.74 -9.31
C ALA A 78 -25.14 9.97 -10.61
N ALA A 79 -25.25 10.62 -11.77
CA ALA A 79 -24.88 10.03 -13.07
C ALA A 79 -23.36 9.88 -13.25
N LEU A 80 -22.54 10.74 -12.64
CA LEU A 80 -21.09 10.60 -12.64
C LEU A 80 -20.64 9.57 -11.60
N GLU A 81 -21.21 9.57 -10.41
CA GLU A 81 -20.97 8.58 -9.35
C GLU A 81 -21.32 7.16 -9.80
N SER A 82 -22.38 6.98 -10.59
CA SER A 82 -22.72 5.68 -11.20
C SER A 82 -21.82 5.27 -12.37
N ARG A 83 -21.03 6.21 -12.94
CA ARG A 83 -20.06 5.98 -14.03
C ARG A 83 -18.62 5.89 -13.53
N LEU A 84 -18.32 6.46 -12.36
CA LEU A 84 -17.11 6.14 -11.61
C LEU A 84 -17.23 4.65 -11.26
N PRO A 85 -16.30 3.78 -11.70
CA PRO A 85 -16.31 2.41 -11.24
C PRO A 85 -16.32 2.47 -9.71
N ALA A 86 -17.38 1.91 -9.10
CA ALA A 86 -17.36 1.58 -7.69
C ALA A 86 -16.01 0.90 -7.46
N PHE A 87 -15.20 1.41 -6.54
CA PHE A 87 -13.94 0.79 -6.13
C PHE A 87 -14.18 -0.72 -6.10
N GLN A 88 -13.67 -1.45 -7.10
CA GLN A 88 -13.93 -2.87 -7.18
C GLN A 88 -13.02 -3.47 -6.13
N ARG A 89 -13.57 -3.58 -4.92
CA ARG A 89 -12.93 -4.22 -3.79
C ARG A 89 -12.77 -5.68 -4.21
N ILE A 90 -11.53 -6.11 -4.38
CA ILE A 90 -11.23 -7.52 -4.62
C ILE A 90 -10.87 -8.08 -3.26
N PRO A 91 -11.60 -9.09 -2.74
CA PRO A 91 -11.18 -9.77 -1.52
C PRO A 91 -9.72 -10.19 -1.68
N PHE A 92 -8.91 -9.94 -0.66
CA PHE A 92 -7.50 -10.33 -0.63
C PHE A 92 -7.29 -11.46 0.39
N PRO A 93 -7.85 -12.66 0.14
CA PRO A 93 -7.80 -13.76 1.09
C PRO A 93 -6.38 -14.26 1.35
N ALA A 94 -5.47 -14.06 0.40
CA ALA A 94 -4.08 -14.48 0.47
C ALA A 94 -3.14 -13.47 1.14
N LEU A 95 -3.64 -12.37 1.74
CA LEU A 95 -2.74 -11.34 2.29
C LEU A 95 -1.78 -11.91 3.34
N ALA A 96 -2.26 -12.77 4.24
CA ALA A 96 -1.42 -13.38 5.27
C ALA A 96 -0.29 -14.24 4.66
N GLU A 97 -0.58 -14.99 3.59
CA GLU A 97 0.42 -15.76 2.85
C GLU A 97 1.46 -14.84 2.19
N VAL A 98 0.99 -13.77 1.55
CA VAL A 98 1.83 -12.79 0.85
C VAL A 98 2.78 -12.07 1.81
N LEU A 99 2.32 -11.69 3.00
CA LEU A 99 3.14 -11.03 4.02
C LEU A 99 4.13 -11.96 4.72
N GLN A 100 3.94 -13.28 4.61
CA GLN A 100 4.90 -14.29 5.09
C GLN A 100 6.07 -14.52 4.12
N TRP A 101 6.04 -13.95 2.92
CA TRP A 101 7.16 -14.06 1.99
C TRP A 101 8.41 -13.37 2.53
N ARG A 102 9.56 -13.97 2.26
CA ARG A 102 10.86 -13.50 2.72
C ARG A 102 11.79 -13.25 1.54
N ASN A 103 12.61 -12.20 1.65
CA ASN A 103 13.68 -11.91 0.72
C ASN A 103 14.91 -12.79 1.03
N GLU A 104 16.00 -12.60 0.27
CA GLU A 104 17.25 -13.35 0.44
C GLU A 104 17.90 -13.17 1.82
N GLN A 105 17.63 -12.06 2.52
CA GLN A 105 18.09 -11.82 3.88
C GLN A 105 17.25 -12.56 4.93
N GLY A 106 16.22 -13.29 4.49
CA GLY A 106 15.20 -13.88 5.35
C GLY A 106 14.34 -12.82 6.06
N MET A 107 14.32 -11.58 5.57
CA MET A 107 13.47 -10.50 6.07
C MET A 107 12.19 -10.42 5.22
N PRO A 108 11.11 -9.76 5.66
CA PRO A 108 9.88 -9.66 4.88
C PRO A 108 10.13 -9.10 3.48
N ALA A 109 9.60 -9.75 2.45
CA ALA A 109 9.70 -9.27 1.08
C ALA A 109 8.83 -8.03 0.83
N LEU A 110 7.82 -7.81 1.68
CA LEU A 110 6.87 -6.71 1.58
C LEU A 110 6.80 -5.92 2.90
N ALA A 111 6.70 -4.60 2.80
CA ALA A 111 6.50 -3.71 3.92
C ALA A 111 5.15 -2.97 3.83
N PRO A 112 4.31 -3.01 4.89
CA PRO A 112 3.02 -2.34 4.96
C PRO A 112 3.17 -0.93 5.51
N PHE A 113 3.33 0.04 4.60
CA PHE A 113 3.39 1.45 4.93
C PHE A 113 2.01 2.01 5.26
N SER A 114 2.01 3.02 6.15
CA SER A 114 0.85 3.86 6.40
C SER A 114 0.83 4.99 5.37
N PRO A 115 -0.33 5.41 4.83
CA PRO A 115 -0.42 6.60 3.98
C PRO A 115 0.07 7.90 4.63
N GLN A 116 0.30 7.90 5.95
CA GLN A 116 0.73 9.05 6.75
C GLN A 116 2.21 8.97 7.15
N SER A 117 2.90 7.86 6.89
CA SER A 117 4.30 7.68 7.24
C SER A 117 5.07 7.03 6.10
N ASP A 118 6.21 7.62 5.79
CA ASP A 118 7.16 7.10 4.82
C ASP A 118 8.05 6.01 5.41
N ARG A 119 7.97 5.70 6.70
CA ARG A 119 8.88 4.74 7.34
C ARG A 119 8.11 3.57 7.92
N PHE A 120 8.63 2.37 7.67
CA PHE A 120 8.19 1.15 8.33
C PHE A 120 9.36 0.59 9.13
N THR A 121 9.14 0.31 10.41
CA THR A 121 10.18 -0.16 11.34
C THR A 121 9.69 -1.31 12.19
N ILE A 122 10.59 -2.25 12.43
CA ILE A 122 10.44 -3.36 13.37
C ILE A 122 11.60 -3.25 14.35
N ARG A 123 11.29 -3.18 15.64
CA ARG A 123 12.27 -2.91 16.69
C ARG A 123 12.14 -3.91 17.83
N VAL A 124 13.29 -4.23 18.40
CA VAL A 124 13.42 -4.93 19.67
C VAL A 124 14.19 -4.02 20.61
N GLU A 125 13.51 -3.52 21.63
CA GLU A 125 14.11 -2.60 22.60
C GLU A 125 14.95 -3.34 23.66
N PRO A 126 15.96 -2.68 24.26
CA PRO A 126 16.68 -3.22 25.38
C PRO A 126 15.76 -3.27 26.60
N ASP A 127 15.88 -4.34 27.39
CA ASP A 127 15.30 -4.41 28.72
C ASP A 127 16.29 -5.15 29.62
N SER A 128 16.32 -4.73 30.88
CA SER A 128 17.30 -5.12 31.89
C SER A 128 16.92 -6.41 32.61
N TRP A 129 15.68 -6.88 32.49
CA TRP A 129 15.18 -8.06 33.19
C TRP A 129 14.48 -9.10 32.28
N ASN A 130 14.03 -8.74 31.08
CA ASN A 130 13.35 -9.62 30.12
C ASN A 130 13.75 -9.34 28.65
N ASN A 131 13.26 -10.15 27.71
CA ASN A 131 13.20 -9.78 26.29
C ASN A 131 12.42 -8.46 26.19
N GLY A 132 13.11 -7.38 25.82
CA GLY A 132 12.50 -6.04 25.82
C GLY A 132 11.38 -5.92 24.80
N PRO A 133 10.60 -4.82 24.87
CA PRO A 133 9.38 -4.70 24.09
C PRO A 133 9.65 -4.81 22.58
N ARG A 134 8.82 -5.62 21.93
CA ARG A 134 8.74 -5.77 20.48
C ARG A 134 7.79 -4.71 19.93
N THR A 135 8.25 -3.87 19.01
CA THR A 135 7.43 -2.79 18.45
C THR A 135 7.50 -2.78 16.92
N ILE A 136 6.37 -2.45 16.29
CA ILE A 136 6.28 -2.17 14.85
C ILE A 136 5.61 -0.81 14.67
N GLU A 137 6.22 0.02 13.83
CA GLU A 137 5.67 1.31 13.43
C GLU A 137 5.62 1.39 11.91
N PRO A 138 4.49 1.85 11.33
CA PRO A 138 3.20 2.13 11.96
C PRO A 138 2.55 0.86 12.57
N HIS A 139 1.71 1.05 13.60
CA HIS A 139 0.94 -0.03 14.24
C HIS A 139 0.20 -0.86 13.17
N LEU A 140 0.20 -2.18 13.29
CA LEU A 140 -0.45 -3.09 12.33
C LEU A 140 -1.65 -3.81 12.97
N PRO A 141 -2.71 -4.10 12.20
CA PRO A 141 -3.78 -4.99 12.65
C PRO A 141 -3.23 -6.34 13.11
N ALA A 142 -3.85 -6.95 14.12
CA ALA A 142 -3.36 -8.21 14.72
C ALA A 142 -3.07 -9.35 13.70
N PRO A 143 -3.91 -9.59 12.66
CA PRO A 143 -3.63 -10.62 11.67
C PRO A 143 -2.35 -10.36 10.87
N VAL A 144 -2.04 -9.09 10.61
CA VAL A 144 -0.83 -8.67 9.92
C VAL A 144 0.37 -8.78 10.85
N LEU A 145 0.24 -8.31 12.09
CA LEU A 145 1.31 -8.35 13.09
C LEU A 145 1.82 -9.78 13.32
N ALA A 146 0.92 -10.76 13.36
CA ALA A 146 1.28 -12.18 13.51
C ALA A 146 2.22 -12.70 12.40
N CYS A 147 2.21 -12.09 11.21
CA CYS A 147 3.09 -12.46 10.10
C CYS A 147 4.55 -12.01 10.29
N TYR A 148 4.86 -11.25 11.35
CA TYR A 148 6.20 -10.70 11.64
C TYR A 148 6.86 -11.32 12.89
N GLU A 149 6.25 -12.33 13.52
CA GLU A 149 6.81 -12.96 14.73
C GLU A 149 8.20 -13.58 14.53
N ASP A 150 8.43 -14.22 13.39
CA ASP A 150 9.74 -14.76 13.02
C ASP A 150 10.79 -13.65 12.82
N VAL A 151 10.38 -12.46 12.38
CA VAL A 151 11.27 -11.32 12.21
C VAL A 151 11.72 -10.80 13.57
N PHE A 152 10.81 -10.72 14.55
CA PHE A 152 11.19 -10.35 15.91
C PHE A 152 12.20 -11.34 16.51
N LEU A 153 11.99 -12.64 16.33
CA LEU A 153 12.95 -13.66 16.76
C LEU A 153 14.32 -13.45 16.11
N LYS A 154 14.38 -13.13 14.81
CA LYS A 154 15.64 -12.82 14.12
C LYS A 154 16.34 -11.58 14.67
N LEU A 155 15.59 -10.54 15.00
CA LEU A 155 16.16 -9.32 15.60
C LEU A 155 16.64 -9.58 17.03
N GLU A 156 15.93 -10.41 17.80
CA GLU A 156 16.36 -10.88 19.13
C GLU A 156 17.64 -11.72 19.06
N GLU A 157 17.73 -12.64 18.10
CA GLU A 157 18.95 -13.44 17.86
C GLU A 157 20.14 -12.55 17.51
N ARG A 158 19.93 -11.53 16.66
CA ARG A 158 20.98 -10.55 16.30
C ARG A 158 21.39 -9.68 17.49
N ARG A 159 20.44 -9.24 18.31
CA ARG A 159 20.71 -8.55 19.58
C ARG A 159 21.58 -9.43 20.47
N GLY A 160 21.31 -10.73 20.53
CA GLY A 160 22.02 -11.68 21.36
C GLY A 160 22.01 -11.24 22.82
N ARG A 161 23.18 -11.23 23.47
CA ARG A 161 23.34 -10.73 24.85
C ARG A 161 23.59 -9.23 24.95
N ARG A 162 23.61 -8.50 23.82
CA ARG A 162 23.91 -7.07 23.82
C ARG A 162 22.67 -6.33 24.32
N ASN A 163 22.85 -5.45 25.31
CA ASN A 163 21.77 -4.60 25.79
C ASN A 163 21.62 -3.34 24.91
N VAL A 164 21.45 -3.57 23.60
CA VAL A 164 21.28 -2.50 22.60
C VAL A 164 19.97 -2.70 21.87
N ARG A 165 19.39 -1.60 21.42
CA ARG A 165 18.26 -1.61 20.49
C ARG A 165 18.72 -2.13 19.13
N VAL A 166 17.92 -3.04 18.57
CA VAL A 166 18.10 -3.51 17.18
C VAL A 166 16.85 -3.13 16.39
N GLU A 167 17.05 -2.50 15.24
CA GLU A 167 15.98 -2.01 14.37
C GLU A 167 16.20 -2.52 12.95
N ALA A 168 15.13 -3.04 12.34
CA ALA A 168 15.00 -3.20 10.91
C ALA A 168 14.07 -2.10 10.37
N ALA A 169 14.58 -1.29 9.44
CA ALA A 169 13.83 -0.19 8.86
C ALA A 169 13.84 -0.21 7.34
N VAL A 170 12.76 0.33 6.77
CA VAL A 170 12.63 0.62 5.35
C VAL A 170 11.89 1.95 5.19
N THR A 171 12.25 2.70 4.16
CA THR A 171 11.68 4.00 3.83
C THR A 171 11.01 3.91 2.45
N PHE A 172 9.82 4.47 2.37
CA PHE A 172 9.06 4.63 1.15
C PHE A 172 9.61 5.78 0.31
N THR A 173 9.96 5.48 -0.93
CA THR A 173 10.54 6.43 -1.87
C THR A 173 9.65 6.56 -3.11
N GLY A 174 9.60 7.75 -3.70
CA GLY A 174 8.80 8.03 -4.90
C GLY A 174 7.46 8.69 -4.59
N THR A 175 6.69 9.02 -5.63
CA THR A 175 5.41 9.69 -5.47
C THR A 175 4.25 8.79 -5.91
N ILE A 176 3.18 8.81 -5.11
CA ILE A 176 1.94 8.09 -5.40
C ILE A 176 1.16 8.89 -6.45
N PRO A 177 0.73 8.28 -7.57
CA PRO A 177 -0.10 8.95 -8.58
C PRO A 177 -1.36 9.61 -7.99
N SER A 178 -1.78 10.75 -8.56
CA SER A 178 -2.86 11.57 -8.00
C SER A 178 -4.19 10.82 -7.87
N ASP A 179 -4.47 10.00 -8.85
CA ASP A 179 -5.64 9.14 -8.95
C ASP A 179 -5.65 8.04 -7.87
N VAL A 180 -4.49 7.50 -7.50
CA VAL A 180 -4.32 6.54 -6.40
C VAL A 180 -4.41 7.25 -5.05
N ARG A 181 -3.89 8.47 -4.91
CA ARG A 181 -4.05 9.27 -3.67
C ARG A 181 -5.52 9.54 -3.36
N GLU A 182 -6.32 9.84 -4.39
CA GLU A 182 -7.77 9.97 -4.24
C GLU A 182 -8.42 8.64 -3.83
N ALA A 183 -7.98 7.51 -4.40
CA ALA A 183 -8.44 6.18 -4.02
C ALA A 183 -8.17 5.89 -2.53
N ILE A 184 -6.96 6.19 -2.06
CA ILE A 184 -6.58 6.05 -0.65
C ILE A 184 -7.48 6.91 0.23
N ARG A 185 -7.73 8.18 -0.12
CA ARG A 185 -8.60 9.08 0.67
C ARG A 185 -10.03 8.57 0.75
N ALA A 186 -10.58 8.06 -0.34
CA ALA A 186 -11.92 7.47 -0.35
C ALA A 186 -11.97 6.18 0.49
N ALA A 187 -10.95 5.33 0.38
CA ALA A 187 -10.83 4.10 1.16
C ALA A 187 -10.75 4.38 2.67
N GLN A 188 -10.04 5.43 3.10
CA GLN A 188 -9.94 5.83 4.50
C GLN A 188 -11.28 6.21 5.15
N GLN A 189 -12.32 6.51 4.36
CA GLN A 189 -13.67 6.77 4.88
C GLN A 189 -14.48 5.48 5.08
N THR A 190 -14.03 4.37 4.50
CA THR A 190 -14.77 3.09 4.48
C THR A 190 -14.07 2.04 5.34
N PHE A 191 -12.75 1.95 5.24
CA PHE A 191 -11.96 0.92 5.91
C PHE A 191 -11.45 1.41 7.26
N SER A 192 -11.38 0.49 8.22
CA SER A 192 -10.80 0.75 9.54
C SER A 192 -9.30 1.06 9.44
N ASP A 193 -8.63 0.51 8.44
CA ASP A 193 -7.21 0.74 8.17
C ASP A 193 -6.92 0.66 6.66
N VAL A 194 -5.96 1.44 6.18
CA VAL A 194 -5.52 1.45 4.77
C VAL A 194 -4.00 1.43 4.76
N ARG A 195 -3.41 0.53 3.97
CA ARG A 195 -1.96 0.33 3.87
C ARG A 195 -1.48 0.29 2.44
N ILE A 196 -0.21 0.65 2.27
CA ILE A 196 0.52 0.53 1.02
C ILE A 196 1.54 -0.59 1.20
N LEU A 197 1.41 -1.67 0.46
CA LEU A 197 2.40 -2.74 0.43
C LEU A 197 3.41 -2.43 -0.67
N ALA A 198 4.69 -2.32 -0.31
CA ALA A 198 5.75 -2.18 -1.28
C ALA A 198 6.79 -3.29 -1.13
N GLU A 199 7.37 -3.70 -2.26
CA GLU A 199 8.47 -4.66 -2.30
C GLU A 199 9.74 -4.06 -1.72
N VAL A 200 10.36 -4.81 -0.80
CA VAL A 200 11.61 -4.42 -0.13
C VAL A 200 12.75 -5.27 -0.66
N GLU A 201 13.66 -4.65 -1.42
CA GLU A 201 14.89 -5.34 -1.83
C GLU A 201 15.76 -5.64 -0.61
N ARG A 202 15.96 -4.62 0.22
CA ARG A 202 16.91 -4.67 1.33
C ARG A 202 16.41 -3.91 2.55
N TRP A 203 16.47 -4.58 3.70
CA TRP A 203 16.21 -3.97 4.99
C TRP A 203 17.46 -3.30 5.56
N GLN A 204 17.28 -2.11 6.14
CA GLN A 204 18.31 -1.44 6.92
C GLN A 204 18.34 -2.04 8.32
N ILE A 205 19.42 -2.72 8.66
CA ILE A 205 19.66 -3.23 10.01
C ILE A 205 20.99 -2.66 10.45
N GLU A 206 20.97 -1.80 11.47
CA GLU A 206 22.15 -1.13 12.02
C GLU A 206 22.89 -0.23 11.00
N GLU A 207 22.13 0.73 10.45
CA GLU A 207 22.57 2.01 9.84
C GLU A 207 23.47 1.99 8.57
N HIS A 208 23.17 2.88 7.60
CA HIS A 208 23.97 3.29 6.41
C HIS A 208 23.79 2.55 5.07
N ALA A 209 22.56 2.28 4.63
CA ALA A 209 22.28 2.23 3.19
C ALA A 209 20.83 2.60 2.91
N PRO A 210 20.49 3.57 2.02
CA PRO A 210 19.10 3.84 1.67
C PRO A 210 18.45 2.55 1.16
N PRO A 211 17.22 2.23 1.58
CA PRO A 211 16.53 1.06 1.07
C PRO A 211 16.11 1.35 -0.37
N ALA A 212 16.35 0.41 -1.27
CA ALA A 212 15.72 0.45 -2.58
C ALA A 212 14.39 -0.29 -2.46
N LEU A 213 13.29 0.44 -2.68
CA LEU A 213 12.01 -0.17 -2.98
C LEU A 213 11.95 -0.45 -4.48
N ARG A 214 11.39 -1.60 -4.84
CA ARG A 214 11.06 -1.87 -6.24
C ARG A 214 9.72 -1.27 -6.61
N THR A 215 9.54 -1.17 -7.92
CA THR A 215 8.35 -0.66 -8.57
C THR A 215 7.14 -1.54 -8.27
N ASP A 216 5.97 -0.90 -8.31
CA ASP A 216 4.62 -1.48 -8.25
C ASP A 216 4.01 -1.68 -6.83
N PRO A 217 3.84 -0.65 -5.97
CA PRO A 217 3.12 -0.85 -4.72
C PRO A 217 1.64 -1.21 -4.87
N LEU A 218 1.10 -1.94 -3.89
CA LEU A 218 -0.33 -2.21 -3.74
C LEU A 218 -0.95 -1.35 -2.65
N VAL A 219 -2.18 -0.91 -2.84
CA VAL A 219 -3.01 -0.30 -1.79
C VAL A 219 -4.02 -1.33 -1.32
N ILE A 220 -4.02 -1.62 -0.02
CA ILE A 220 -4.95 -2.54 0.63
C ILE A 220 -5.76 -1.84 1.72
N GLY A 221 -7.00 -2.28 1.92
CA GLY A 221 -7.89 -1.81 2.98
C GLY A 221 -8.32 -2.95 3.89
N TYR A 222 -8.44 -2.69 5.19
CA TYR A 222 -8.93 -3.62 6.20
C TYR A 222 -10.25 -3.12 6.75
N ASP A 223 -11.32 -3.90 6.62
CA ASP A 223 -12.65 -3.51 7.09
C ASP A 223 -12.93 -3.92 8.55
N GLY A 224 -11.95 -4.56 9.21
CA GLY A 224 -12.10 -5.14 10.54
C GLY A 224 -12.21 -6.66 10.53
N VAL A 225 -12.49 -7.27 9.38
CA VAL A 225 -12.63 -8.71 9.19
C VAL A 225 -11.74 -9.22 8.06
N GLU A 226 -11.82 -8.59 6.89
CA GLU A 226 -11.13 -9.01 5.68
C GLU A 226 -10.26 -7.89 5.10
N PHE A 227 -9.27 -8.31 4.32
CA PHE A 227 -8.45 -7.41 3.53
C PHE A 227 -8.97 -7.32 2.10
N TRP A 228 -8.86 -6.14 1.53
CA TRP A 228 -9.35 -5.82 0.20
C TRP A 228 -8.27 -5.11 -0.60
N LEU A 229 -8.05 -5.53 -1.84
CA LEU A 229 -7.22 -4.79 -2.77
C LEU A 229 -8.00 -3.56 -3.27
N ILE A 230 -7.41 -2.37 -3.12
CA ILE A 230 -7.97 -1.09 -3.53
C ILE A 230 -7.35 -0.63 -4.86
N ALA A 231 -6.03 -0.70 -4.96
CA ALA A 231 -5.28 -0.26 -6.13
C ALA A 231 -3.91 -0.96 -6.22
N ALA A 232 -3.31 -0.92 -7.40
CA ALA A 232 -1.92 -1.22 -7.70
C ALA A 232 -1.46 -0.12 -8.63
N PHE A 233 -0.23 0.33 -8.46
CA PHE A 233 0.27 1.49 -9.16
C PHE A 233 1.77 1.47 -9.22
N ASP A 234 2.32 2.18 -10.20
CA ASP A 234 3.75 2.36 -10.31
C ASP A 234 4.14 3.68 -9.63
N LEU A 235 5.28 3.67 -8.95
CA LEU A 235 5.82 4.89 -8.36
C LEU A 235 6.23 5.84 -9.48
N THR A 236 5.81 7.10 -9.38
CA THR A 236 6.37 8.14 -10.24
C THR A 236 7.71 8.60 -9.62
N PRO A 237 8.82 8.60 -10.38
CA PRO A 237 10.09 9.17 -9.92
C PRO A 237 9.93 10.62 -9.46
N LEU A 238 10.70 11.03 -8.45
CA LEU A 238 10.60 12.39 -7.91
C LEU A 238 10.98 13.43 -8.96
N GLU A 239 11.97 13.13 -9.78
CA GLU A 239 12.48 13.95 -10.88
C GLU A 239 11.38 14.22 -11.90
N GLU A 240 10.60 13.19 -12.25
CA GLU A 240 9.47 13.33 -13.16
C GLU A 240 8.34 14.14 -12.53
N THR A 241 8.12 13.99 -11.22
CA THR A 241 7.14 14.80 -10.49
C THR A 241 7.53 16.28 -10.48
N VAL A 242 8.80 16.58 -10.17
CA VAL A 242 9.35 17.94 -10.21
C VAL A 242 9.28 18.51 -11.63
N HIS A 243 9.62 17.72 -12.64
CA HIS A 243 9.49 18.11 -14.04
C HIS A 243 8.04 18.47 -14.41
N ARG A 244 7.04 17.67 -14.00
CA ARG A 244 5.60 17.97 -14.23
C ARG A 244 5.16 19.26 -13.53
N ILE A 245 5.59 19.48 -12.29
CA ILE A 245 5.24 20.67 -11.51
C ILE A 245 5.90 21.92 -12.12
N CYS A 246 7.16 21.83 -12.53
CA CYS A 246 7.92 22.96 -13.06
C CYS A 246 7.57 23.30 -14.51
N LEU A 247 7.14 22.33 -15.33
CA LEU A 247 6.96 22.53 -16.78
C LEU A 247 5.50 22.45 -17.26
N GLY A 248 4.53 22.13 -16.39
CA GLY A 248 3.11 22.22 -16.70
C GLY A 248 2.63 21.31 -17.84
N THR A 249 3.40 20.29 -18.20
CA THR A 249 3.13 19.42 -19.36
C THR A 249 2.35 18.17 -18.95
N ALA A 250 1.18 17.99 -19.58
CA ALA A 250 0.42 16.75 -19.57
C ALA A 250 1.17 15.68 -20.41
N PRO A 251 1.03 14.38 -20.08
CA PRO A 251 1.82 13.33 -20.70
C PRO A 251 1.55 13.21 -22.20
N SER A 252 2.63 13.21 -22.98
CA SER A 252 2.67 12.64 -24.32
C SER A 252 2.67 11.13 -24.17
N VAL A 253 1.59 10.47 -24.60
CA VAL A 253 1.51 9.01 -24.66
C VAL A 253 2.49 8.53 -25.72
N ALA A 254 3.43 7.67 -25.32
CA ALA A 254 4.25 6.85 -26.20
C ALA A 254 4.08 5.39 -25.77
#